data_AF-A0A956XZW4-F1
#
_entry.id   AF-A0A956XZW4-F1
#
_cell.length_a   1.000
_cell.length_b   1.000
_cell.length_c   1.000
_cell.angle_alpha   90.00
_cell.angle_beta   90.00
_cell.angle_gamma   90.00
#
_symmetry.space_group_name_H-M   'P 1'
#
loop_
_entity.id
_entity.type
_entity.pdbx_description
1 polymer ?
#
loop_
_entity_poly.entity_id
_entity_poly.type
_entity_poly.pdbx_seq_one_letter_code
_entity_poly.pdbx_strand_id
1 'polypeptide(L)'
;MKRMSRLVLLILGAMLLIIGGLIVNSQDQTGVFASQLIGLRLDIEVLADRAFGGGTRPELWTGNGDPESPTILADLWFDSELVADVAFGAGQRPLDWAGAASTNGAVIVRNVRHDIELLADELIGEDLRPEGWVGTTNPLELCDRNLINLVYVLQTAYNAEFETIPTVANYCTALRLEIENDYIEARNTGSPSAEIIAEMNLAIRGDLERLADEELGLNNRPADWTGNKDINSPGLLRDNFVDIGLLADATLGQGQRPDG
;
A
#
# COMPACT_ATOMS: atom_id res chain seq x y z
N MET A 1 26.78 53.39 -19.60
CA MET A 1 27.18 52.02 -20.02
C MET A 1 27.56 51.08 -18.86
N LYS A 2 28.31 51.48 -17.81
CA LYS A 2 28.71 50.57 -16.72
C LYS A 2 27.57 49.97 -15.85
N ARG A 3 26.41 50.63 -15.75
CA ARG A 3 25.25 50.11 -14.99
C ARG A 3 24.49 48.99 -15.69
N MET A 4 24.41 49.02 -17.03
CA MET A 4 23.67 48.03 -17.81
C MET A 4 24.37 46.66 -17.83
N SER A 5 25.71 46.65 -17.82
CA SER A 5 26.52 45.43 -17.78
C SER A 5 26.40 44.65 -16.47
N ARG A 6 26.19 45.33 -15.33
CA ARG A 6 26.01 44.65 -14.03
C ARG A 6 24.65 43.96 -13.90
N LEU A 7 23.61 44.53 -14.49
CA LEU A 7 22.26 43.96 -14.44
C LEU A 7 22.18 42.68 -15.30
N VAL A 8 22.82 42.68 -16.47
CA VAL A 8 22.87 41.52 -17.36
C VAL A 8 23.64 40.35 -16.73
N LEU A 9 24.74 40.62 -16.03
CA LEU A 9 25.50 39.58 -15.31
C LEU A 9 24.73 38.97 -14.13
N LEU A 10 23.95 39.78 -13.40
CA LEU A 10 23.11 39.26 -12.31
C LEU A 10 21.96 38.39 -12.83
N ILE A 11 21.33 38.79 -13.95
CA ILE A 11 20.25 38.01 -14.58
C ILE A 11 20.79 36.68 -15.13
N LEU A 12 21.97 36.68 -15.76
CA LEU A 12 22.62 35.46 -16.23
C LEU A 12 23.05 34.54 -15.07
N GLY A 13 23.56 35.10 -13.97
CA GLY A 13 23.88 34.33 -12.77
C GLY A 13 22.64 33.71 -12.11
N ALA A 14 21.54 34.45 -12.03
CA ALA A 14 20.27 33.94 -11.50
C ALA A 14 19.66 32.85 -12.39
N MET A 15 19.72 33.00 -13.72
CA MET A 15 19.26 31.96 -14.64
C MET A 15 20.12 30.68 -14.57
N LEU A 16 21.45 30.80 -14.42
CA LEU A 16 22.33 29.64 -14.23
C LEU A 16 22.06 28.91 -12.91
N LEU A 17 21.71 29.64 -11.84
CA LEU A 17 21.31 29.03 -10.56
C LEU A 17 19.96 28.32 -10.65
N ILE A 18 18.99 28.86 -11.38
CA ILE A 18 17.68 28.23 -11.60
C ILE A 18 17.83 26.96 -12.46
N ILE A 19 18.67 27.00 -13.50
CA ILE A 19 18.92 25.82 -14.35
C ILE A 19 19.71 24.75 -13.57
N GLY A 20 20.65 25.14 -12.70
CA GLY A 20 21.39 24.20 -11.84
C GLY A 20 20.50 23.51 -10.80
N GLY A 21 19.49 24.20 -10.26
CA GLY A 21 18.56 23.63 -9.27
C GLY A 21 17.57 22.60 -9.82
N LEU A 22 17.33 22.58 -11.13
CA LEU A 22 16.36 21.67 -11.76
C LEU A 22 16.95 20.30 -12.15
N ILE A 23 18.27 20.10 -12.04
CA ILE A 23 18.93 18.85 -12.48
C ILE A 23 19.26 17.90 -11.30
N VAL A 24 19.11 18.34 -10.04
CA VAL A 24 19.65 17.57 -8.89
C VAL A 24 18.63 16.63 -8.21
N ASN A 25 17.33 16.67 -8.52
CA ASN A 25 16.31 16.02 -7.69
C ASN A 25 15.67 14.71 -8.20
N SER A 26 16.19 14.06 -9.25
CA SER A 26 15.58 12.80 -9.75
C SER A 26 16.41 11.54 -9.60
N GLN A 27 17.70 11.63 -9.24
CA GLN A 27 18.58 10.44 -9.18
C GLN A 27 18.59 9.70 -7.84
N ASP A 28 18.10 10.31 -6.75
CA ASP A 28 18.21 9.69 -5.41
C ASP A 28 17.05 8.72 -5.09
N GLN A 29 15.90 8.83 -5.77
CA GLN A 29 14.75 7.97 -5.50
C GLN A 29 14.88 6.57 -6.12
N THR A 30 15.62 6.41 -7.21
CA THR A 30 15.77 5.10 -7.87
C THR A 30 16.57 4.12 -6.99
N GLY A 31 17.60 4.61 -6.30
CA GLY A 31 18.41 3.79 -5.39
C GLY A 31 17.63 3.33 -4.16
N VAL A 32 16.84 4.21 -3.56
CA VAL A 32 16.02 3.87 -2.39
C VAL A 32 14.97 2.82 -2.75
N PHE A 33 14.22 3.04 -3.84
CA PHE A 33 13.21 2.07 -4.28
C PHE A 33 13.83 0.71 -4.64
N ALA A 34 14.94 0.68 -5.39
CA ALA A 34 15.64 -0.55 -5.70
C ALA A 34 16.12 -1.30 -4.43
N SER A 35 16.62 -0.57 -3.43
CA SER A 35 17.02 -1.18 -2.16
C SER A 35 15.84 -1.76 -1.37
N GLN A 36 14.65 -1.15 -1.44
CA GLN A 36 13.43 -1.69 -0.85
C GLN A 36 13.02 -3.00 -1.54
N LEU A 37 13.06 -3.06 -2.88
CA LEU A 37 12.77 -4.29 -3.62
C LEU A 37 13.73 -5.43 -3.27
N ILE A 38 15.03 -5.13 -3.16
CA ILE A 38 16.03 -6.11 -2.74
C ILE A 38 15.75 -6.57 -1.30
N GLY A 39 15.42 -5.64 -0.40
CA GLY A 39 15.08 -5.96 1.00
C GLY A 39 13.86 -6.88 1.10
N LEU A 40 12.80 -6.60 0.35
CA LEU A 40 11.63 -7.49 0.25
C LEU A 40 12.03 -8.87 -0.24
N ARG A 41 12.83 -8.95 -1.31
CA ARG A 41 13.28 -10.24 -1.85
C ARG A 41 14.00 -11.05 -0.78
N LEU A 42 14.96 -10.45 -0.08
CA LEU A 42 15.73 -11.13 0.97
C LEU A 42 14.82 -11.68 2.07
N ASP A 43 13.88 -10.88 2.53
CA ASP A 43 12.95 -11.29 3.59
C ASP A 43 12.01 -12.42 3.12
N ILE A 44 11.49 -12.36 1.88
CA ILE A 44 10.70 -13.46 1.32
C ILE A 44 11.55 -14.73 1.19
N GLU A 45 12.83 -14.64 0.80
CA GLU A 45 13.70 -15.83 0.76
C GLU A 45 13.91 -16.46 2.15
N VAL A 46 14.04 -15.64 3.19
CA VAL A 46 14.12 -16.10 4.58
C VAL A 46 12.84 -16.83 4.99
N LEU A 47 11.66 -16.25 4.67
CA LEU A 47 10.38 -16.90 4.93
C LEU A 47 10.19 -18.17 4.10
N ALA A 48 10.67 -18.19 2.85
CA ALA A 48 10.60 -19.34 1.96
C ALA A 48 11.42 -20.52 2.50
N ASP A 49 12.64 -20.26 3.01
CA ASP A 49 13.44 -21.29 3.66
C ASP A 49 12.74 -21.87 4.90
N ARG A 50 11.99 -21.03 5.64
CA ARG A 50 11.20 -21.46 6.79
C ARG A 50 9.97 -22.28 6.38
N ALA A 51 9.27 -21.86 5.32
CA ALA A 51 8.03 -22.46 4.85
C ALA A 51 8.24 -23.77 4.09
N PHE A 52 9.18 -23.79 3.14
CA PHE A 52 9.41 -24.93 2.25
C PHE A 52 10.55 -25.84 2.71
N GLY A 53 11.44 -25.33 3.56
CA GLY A 53 12.71 -25.96 3.91
C GLY A 53 13.87 -25.32 3.14
N GLY A 54 15.01 -25.16 3.82
CA GLY A 54 16.18 -24.46 3.31
C GLY A 54 16.64 -24.96 1.94
N GLY A 55 16.69 -24.06 0.96
CA GLY A 55 17.15 -24.34 -0.40
C GLY A 55 16.18 -25.13 -1.29
N THR A 56 14.96 -25.38 -0.82
CA THR A 56 13.88 -25.92 -1.66
C THR A 56 12.89 -24.83 -2.02
N ARG A 57 12.43 -24.80 -3.27
CA ARG A 57 11.41 -23.86 -3.75
C ARG A 57 10.31 -24.63 -4.48
N PRO A 58 9.04 -24.22 -4.34
CA PRO A 58 7.94 -24.88 -5.01
C PRO A 58 8.01 -24.68 -6.53
N GLU A 59 7.18 -25.43 -7.25
CA GLU A 59 6.91 -25.14 -8.66
C GLU A 59 6.39 -23.70 -8.80
N LEU A 60 6.76 -23.03 -9.89
CA LEU A 60 6.41 -21.63 -10.19
C LEU A 60 7.13 -20.57 -9.36
N TRP A 61 7.99 -20.92 -8.40
CA TRP A 61 8.82 -19.93 -7.71
C TRP A 61 9.64 -19.11 -8.71
N THR A 62 9.47 -17.80 -8.67
CA THR A 62 10.14 -16.91 -9.63
C THR A 62 11.58 -16.63 -9.20
N GLY A 63 11.82 -16.38 -7.91
CA GLY A 63 13.14 -16.07 -7.38
C GLY A 63 13.78 -14.83 -8.01
N ASN A 64 12.97 -13.92 -8.55
CA ASN A 64 13.50 -12.72 -9.20
C ASN A 64 14.08 -11.75 -8.15
N GLY A 65 15.37 -11.48 -8.25
CA GLY A 65 16.11 -10.54 -7.39
C GLY A 65 16.70 -9.34 -8.14
N ASP A 66 16.32 -9.13 -9.40
CA ASP A 66 16.77 -7.99 -10.20
C ASP A 66 15.79 -6.81 -10.02
N PRO A 67 16.17 -5.73 -9.30
CA PRO A 67 15.29 -4.59 -9.10
C PRO A 67 14.99 -3.81 -10.39
N GLU A 68 15.77 -4.01 -11.45
CA GLU A 68 15.53 -3.40 -12.77
C GLU A 68 14.62 -4.27 -13.66
N SER A 69 14.25 -5.47 -13.21
CA SER A 69 13.37 -6.35 -13.97
C SER A 69 11.96 -5.75 -14.07
N PRO A 70 11.34 -5.73 -15.27
CA PRO A 70 10.00 -5.21 -15.45
C PRO A 70 8.92 -6.02 -14.71
N THR A 71 9.23 -7.24 -14.26
CA THR A 71 8.30 -8.12 -13.55
C THR A 71 8.54 -8.17 -12.04
N ILE A 72 9.56 -7.48 -11.51
CA ILE A 72 9.98 -7.64 -10.10
C ILE A 72 8.84 -7.47 -9.09
N LEU A 73 7.94 -6.52 -9.29
CA LEU A 73 6.80 -6.29 -8.39
C LEU A 73 5.80 -7.45 -8.40
N ALA A 74 5.47 -7.96 -9.59
CA ALA A 74 4.56 -9.09 -9.75
C ALA A 74 5.18 -10.37 -9.19
N ASP A 75 6.48 -10.57 -9.42
CA ASP A 75 7.25 -11.72 -8.95
C ASP A 75 7.38 -11.74 -7.42
N LEU A 76 7.66 -10.59 -6.79
CA LEU A 76 7.69 -10.46 -5.32
C LEU A 76 6.33 -10.77 -4.70
N TRP A 77 5.26 -10.19 -5.24
CA TRP A 77 3.91 -10.49 -4.78
C TRP A 77 3.58 -11.98 -4.95
N PHE A 78 3.79 -12.54 -6.15
CA PHE A 78 3.49 -13.93 -6.43
C PHE A 78 4.25 -14.90 -5.52
N ASP A 79 5.55 -14.70 -5.34
CA ASP A 79 6.34 -15.53 -4.43
C ASP A 79 5.87 -15.37 -2.97
N SER A 80 5.45 -14.17 -2.54
CA SER A 80 4.87 -13.97 -1.21
C SER A 80 3.54 -14.72 -1.02
N GLU A 81 2.69 -14.79 -2.06
CA GLU A 81 1.45 -15.57 -2.03
C GLU A 81 1.71 -17.07 -1.94
N LEU A 82 2.76 -17.58 -2.60
CA LEU A 82 3.18 -18.98 -2.45
C LEU A 82 3.62 -19.31 -1.02
N VAL A 83 4.34 -18.39 -0.37
CA VAL A 83 4.70 -18.53 1.06
C VAL A 83 3.44 -18.48 1.94
N ALA A 84 2.50 -17.58 1.62
CA ALA A 84 1.24 -17.45 2.35
C ALA A 84 0.38 -18.70 2.28
N ASP A 85 0.36 -19.41 1.15
CA ASP A 85 -0.37 -20.67 1.02
C ASP A 85 0.16 -21.77 1.97
N VAL A 86 1.44 -21.72 2.34
CA VAL A 86 2.01 -22.63 3.35
C VAL A 86 1.73 -22.15 4.76
N ALA A 87 1.83 -20.84 5.00
CA ALA A 87 1.63 -20.25 6.33
C ALA A 87 0.17 -20.37 6.79
N PHE A 88 -0.78 -19.98 5.93
CA PHE A 88 -2.20 -19.86 6.29
C PHE A 88 -3.10 -20.94 5.64
N GLY A 89 -2.58 -21.63 4.63
CA GLY A 89 -3.34 -22.56 3.79
C GLY A 89 -3.69 -21.97 2.44
N ALA A 90 -3.87 -22.85 1.45
CA ALA A 90 -4.08 -22.45 0.06
C ALA A 90 -5.31 -21.53 -0.10
N GLY A 91 -5.08 -20.32 -0.62
CA GLY A 91 -6.11 -19.31 -0.82
C GLY A 91 -6.73 -18.74 0.46
N GLN A 92 -6.17 -19.04 1.62
CA GLN A 92 -6.57 -18.48 2.91
C GLN A 92 -5.67 -17.30 3.24
N ARG A 93 -6.27 -16.16 3.61
CA ARG A 93 -5.52 -14.96 4.00
C ARG A 93 -6.11 -14.38 5.28
N PRO A 94 -5.28 -13.84 6.19
CA PRO A 94 -5.78 -13.17 7.38
C PRO A 94 -6.54 -11.89 7.00
N LEU A 95 -7.38 -11.40 7.92
CA LEU A 95 -8.25 -10.24 7.69
C LEU A 95 -7.48 -8.99 7.22
N ASP A 96 -6.28 -8.78 7.76
CA ASP A 96 -5.42 -7.63 7.47
C ASP A 96 -4.54 -7.81 6.24
N TRP A 97 -4.62 -8.94 5.53
CA TRP A 97 -3.84 -9.17 4.29
C TRP A 97 -4.15 -8.09 3.24
N ALA A 98 -3.12 -7.39 2.78
CA ALA A 98 -3.25 -6.28 1.85
C ALA A 98 -3.36 -6.74 0.40
N GLY A 99 -2.51 -7.68 -0.03
CA GLY A 99 -2.42 -8.15 -1.41
C GLY A 99 -1.99 -7.06 -2.42
N ALA A 100 -1.94 -7.42 -3.70
CA ALA A 100 -1.47 -6.55 -4.79
C ALA A 100 -2.60 -5.93 -5.65
N ALA A 101 -3.58 -5.27 -5.03
CA ALA A 101 -4.74 -4.71 -5.74
C ALA A 101 -4.50 -3.36 -6.46
N SER A 102 -3.25 -2.96 -6.73
CA SER A 102 -2.89 -1.65 -7.29
C SER A 102 -1.94 -1.76 -8.47
N THR A 103 -1.95 -0.77 -9.37
CA THR A 103 -0.95 -0.59 -10.43
C THR A 103 0.18 0.35 -10.03
N ASN A 104 0.06 1.03 -8.88
CA ASN A 104 1.09 1.90 -8.35
C ASN A 104 2.15 1.07 -7.61
N GLY A 105 3.37 1.04 -8.14
CA GLY A 105 4.46 0.24 -7.59
C GLY A 105 4.79 0.54 -6.12
N ALA A 106 4.68 1.79 -5.67
CA ALA A 106 4.91 2.14 -4.28
C ALA A 106 3.85 1.53 -3.34
N VAL A 107 2.59 1.51 -3.79
CA VAL A 107 1.48 0.86 -3.06
C VAL A 107 1.68 -0.65 -3.01
N ILE A 108 2.11 -1.27 -4.12
CA ILE A 108 2.42 -2.72 -4.15
C ILE A 108 3.55 -3.04 -3.17
N VAL A 109 4.68 -2.32 -3.22
CA VAL A 109 5.83 -2.54 -2.31
C VAL A 109 5.42 -2.44 -0.85
N ARG A 110 4.65 -1.39 -0.51
CA ARG A 110 4.11 -1.20 0.84
C ARG A 110 3.21 -2.35 1.28
N ASN A 111 2.30 -2.80 0.42
CA ASN A 111 1.39 -3.91 0.73
C ASN A 111 2.15 -5.23 0.89
N VAL A 112 3.07 -5.55 -0.03
CA VAL A 112 3.91 -6.75 0.06
C VAL A 112 4.76 -6.72 1.32
N ARG A 113 5.28 -5.56 1.73
CA ARG A 113 5.99 -5.42 3.02
C ARG A 113 5.08 -5.76 4.20
N HIS A 114 3.89 -5.16 4.26
CA HIS A 114 2.92 -5.46 5.32
C HIS A 114 2.62 -6.96 5.40
N ASP A 115 2.32 -7.57 4.26
CA ASP A 115 2.00 -8.99 4.13
C ASP A 115 3.17 -9.90 4.56
N ILE A 116 4.41 -9.53 4.25
CA ILE A 116 5.63 -10.24 4.70
C ILE A 116 5.80 -10.19 6.22
N GLU A 117 5.45 -9.08 6.87
CA GLU A 117 5.52 -8.99 8.33
C GLU A 117 4.45 -9.88 8.98
N LEU A 118 3.24 -9.95 8.42
CA LEU A 118 2.22 -10.91 8.84
C LEU A 118 2.67 -12.37 8.64
N LEU A 119 3.34 -12.68 7.52
CA LEU A 119 3.92 -14.00 7.28
C LEU A 119 5.02 -14.35 8.29
N ALA A 120 5.85 -13.36 8.67
CA ALA A 120 6.89 -13.56 9.68
C ALA A 120 6.29 -13.91 11.04
N ASP A 121 5.24 -13.19 11.44
CA ASP A 121 4.55 -13.44 12.70
C ASP A 121 3.93 -14.85 12.74
N GLU A 122 3.37 -15.33 11.62
CA GLU A 122 2.82 -16.69 11.52
C GLU A 122 3.92 -17.78 11.52
N LEU A 123 4.97 -17.63 10.69
CA LEU A 123 5.96 -18.69 10.46
C LEU A 123 7.05 -18.77 11.54
N ILE A 124 7.34 -17.65 12.19
CA ILE A 124 8.47 -17.48 13.12
C ILE A 124 7.95 -17.13 14.52
N GLY A 125 6.93 -16.30 14.61
CA GLY A 125 6.31 -15.82 15.85
C GLY A 125 6.27 -14.29 15.91
N GLU A 126 5.27 -13.78 16.61
CA GLU A 126 5.10 -12.33 16.86
C GLU A 126 6.38 -11.70 17.42
N ASP A 127 6.76 -10.55 16.87
CA ASP A 127 7.94 -9.77 17.25
C ASP A 127 9.29 -10.53 17.16
N LEU A 128 9.32 -11.70 16.53
CA LEU A 128 10.55 -12.46 16.30
C LEU A 128 11.01 -12.28 14.86
N ARG A 129 12.22 -11.73 14.69
CA ARG A 129 12.85 -11.58 13.37
C ARG A 129 14.22 -12.27 13.35
N PRO A 130 14.48 -13.14 12.35
CA PRO A 130 15.73 -13.91 12.27
C PRO A 130 16.91 -13.04 11.87
N GLU A 131 18.13 -13.59 11.99
CA GLU A 131 19.33 -12.94 11.45
C GLU A 131 19.20 -12.74 9.93
N GLY A 132 19.57 -11.55 9.46
CA GLY A 132 19.46 -11.18 8.04
C GLY A 132 18.10 -10.62 7.64
N TRP A 133 17.12 -10.56 8.55
CA TRP A 133 15.87 -9.85 8.32
C TRP A 133 16.13 -8.37 8.10
N VAL A 134 15.73 -7.85 6.94
CA VAL A 134 15.84 -6.43 6.61
C VAL A 134 14.71 -5.67 7.30
N GLY A 135 13.48 -6.18 7.19
CA GLY A 135 12.28 -5.62 7.79
C GLY A 135 11.85 -4.28 7.19
N THR A 136 10.93 -3.62 7.89
CA THR A 136 10.48 -2.27 7.54
C THR A 136 11.22 -1.19 8.33
N THR A 137 11.53 -0.07 7.66
CA THR A 137 11.96 1.18 8.31
C THR A 137 10.80 2.15 8.55
N ASN A 138 9.62 1.84 8.01
CA ASN A 138 8.42 2.64 8.11
C ASN A 138 7.39 1.92 8.99
N PRO A 139 7.21 2.33 10.26
CA PRO A 139 6.31 1.65 11.20
C PRO A 139 4.85 1.68 10.76
N LEU A 140 4.47 2.54 9.79
CA LEU A 140 3.16 2.49 9.16
C LEU A 140 2.87 1.13 8.51
N GLU A 141 3.88 0.47 7.96
CA GLU A 141 3.73 -0.83 7.28
C GLU A 141 3.42 -1.98 8.25
N LEU A 142 3.54 -1.75 9.57
CA LEU A 142 3.13 -2.69 10.62
C LEU A 142 1.69 -2.45 11.10
N CYS A 143 1.05 -1.38 10.65
CA CYS A 143 -0.32 -1.06 11.05
C CYS A 143 -1.34 -1.89 10.27
N ASP A 144 -2.58 -1.92 10.76
CA ASP A 144 -3.67 -2.55 10.03
C ASP A 144 -3.89 -1.89 8.65
N ARG A 145 -4.38 -2.69 7.70
CA ARG A 145 -4.59 -2.26 6.31
C ARG A 145 -5.45 -1.00 6.21
N ASN A 146 -6.46 -0.84 7.08
CA ASN A 146 -7.35 0.31 7.02
C ASN A 146 -6.60 1.59 7.38
N LEU A 147 -5.78 1.57 8.43
CA LEU A 147 -4.95 2.72 8.82
C LEU A 147 -3.92 3.06 7.73
N ILE A 148 -3.25 2.06 7.15
CA ILE A 148 -2.30 2.27 6.05
C ILE A 148 -2.97 2.97 4.85
N ASN A 149 -4.15 2.49 4.44
CA ASN A 149 -4.89 3.05 3.32
C ASN A 149 -5.41 4.45 3.65
N LEU A 150 -5.91 4.68 4.87
CA LEU A 150 -6.38 5.99 5.32
C LEU A 150 -5.25 7.03 5.29
N VAL A 151 -4.07 6.68 5.80
CA VAL A 151 -2.89 7.56 5.78
C VAL A 151 -2.49 7.91 4.35
N TYR A 152 -2.44 6.91 3.46
CA TYR A 152 -2.14 7.14 2.04
C TYR A 152 -3.12 8.10 1.38
N VAL A 153 -4.42 7.92 1.64
CA VAL A 153 -5.48 8.80 1.16
C VAL A 153 -5.31 10.22 1.69
N LEU A 154 -5.11 10.38 3.00
CA LEU A 154 -4.97 11.69 3.62
C LEU A 154 -3.74 12.44 3.09
N GLN A 155 -2.60 11.75 2.94
CA GLN A 155 -1.39 12.34 2.38
C GLN A 155 -1.55 12.70 0.90
N THR A 156 -2.06 11.78 0.08
CA THR A 156 -2.11 11.97 -1.38
C THR A 156 -3.22 12.92 -1.78
N ALA A 157 -4.40 12.79 -1.17
CA ALA A 157 -5.61 13.49 -1.57
C ALA A 157 -5.79 14.83 -0.85
N TYR A 158 -5.34 14.93 0.42
CA TYR A 158 -5.53 16.12 1.25
C TYR A 158 -4.21 16.82 1.59
N ASN A 159 -3.07 16.29 1.15
CA ASN A 159 -1.75 16.79 1.54
C ASN A 159 -1.62 16.88 3.07
N ALA A 160 -2.21 15.91 3.78
CA ALA A 160 -2.09 15.80 5.23
C ALA A 160 -0.64 15.45 5.59
N GLU A 161 -0.12 16.10 6.62
CA GLU A 161 1.14 15.77 7.25
C GLU A 161 0.84 15.25 8.66
N PHE A 162 1.60 14.26 9.11
CA PHE A 162 1.44 13.66 10.43
C PHE A 162 2.70 13.89 11.27
N GLU A 163 2.52 14.31 12.51
CA GLU A 163 3.56 14.60 13.50
C GLU A 163 3.91 13.39 14.38
N THR A 164 3.15 12.28 14.29
CA THR A 164 3.46 11.06 15.04
C THR A 164 4.89 10.59 14.75
N ILE A 165 5.70 10.55 15.82
CA ILE A 165 7.10 10.16 15.75
C ILE A 165 7.20 8.64 15.48
N PRO A 166 7.95 8.19 14.45
CA PRO A 166 8.07 6.77 14.08
C PRO A 166 8.53 5.82 15.19
N THR A 167 9.23 6.33 16.21
CA THR A 167 9.77 5.52 17.32
C THR A 167 8.88 5.48 18.55
N VAL A 168 7.69 6.10 18.51
CA VAL A 168 6.77 6.06 19.63
C VAL A 168 6.26 4.63 19.87
N ALA A 169 6.13 4.24 21.13
CA ALA A 169 5.49 2.98 21.48
C ALA A 169 4.05 2.97 20.96
N ASN A 170 3.62 1.84 20.37
CA ASN A 170 2.31 1.70 19.74
C ASN A 170 2.04 2.77 18.66
N TYR A 171 3.00 2.96 17.75
CA TYR A 171 2.94 3.92 16.64
C TYR A 171 1.56 3.95 15.95
N CYS A 172 0.99 2.80 15.61
CA CYS A 172 -0.30 2.71 14.92
C CYS A 172 -1.46 3.30 15.74
N THR A 173 -1.46 3.10 17.06
CA THR A 173 -2.47 3.70 17.95
C THR A 173 -2.28 5.20 18.06
N ALA A 174 -1.03 5.66 18.20
CA ALA A 174 -0.73 7.09 18.29
C ALA A 174 -1.14 7.83 16.99
N LEU A 175 -0.80 7.26 15.83
CA LEU A 175 -1.17 7.81 14.53
C LEU A 175 -2.68 7.83 14.30
N ARG A 176 -3.39 6.77 14.71
CA ARG A 176 -4.86 6.73 14.62
C ARG A 176 -5.50 7.86 15.44
N LEU A 177 -5.03 8.06 16.67
CA LEU A 177 -5.52 9.14 17.54
C LEU A 177 -5.21 10.53 16.97
N GLU A 178 -4.05 10.71 16.35
CA GLU A 178 -3.71 11.94 15.63
C GLU A 178 -4.70 12.19 14.49
N ILE A 179 -4.90 11.21 13.61
CA ILE A 179 -5.83 11.31 12.48
C ILE A 179 -7.24 11.65 12.96
N GLU A 180 -7.74 11.01 14.02
CA GLU A 180 -9.08 11.29 14.57
C GLU A 180 -9.25 12.75 15.02
N ASN A 181 -8.19 13.35 15.60
CA ASN A 181 -8.22 14.76 16.02
C ASN A 181 -8.09 15.72 14.83
N ASP A 182 -7.24 15.39 13.86
CA ASP A 182 -6.81 16.31 12.81
C ASP A 182 -7.59 16.14 11.50
N TYR A 183 -8.43 15.10 11.38
CA TYR A 183 -9.22 14.81 10.19
C TYR A 183 -10.06 16.02 9.71
N ILE A 184 -10.62 16.77 10.66
CA ILE A 184 -11.43 17.96 10.34
C ILE A 184 -10.56 19.05 9.69
N GLU A 185 -9.32 19.22 10.15
CA GLU A 185 -8.39 20.21 9.60
C GLU A 185 -7.91 19.79 8.21
N ALA A 186 -7.46 18.53 8.03
CA ALA A 186 -7.03 17.99 6.74
C ALA A 186 -8.13 18.12 5.66
N ARG A 187 -9.39 17.86 6.04
CA ARG A 187 -10.54 18.04 5.13
C ARG A 187 -10.74 19.49 4.68
N ASN A 188 -10.42 20.46 5.53
CA ASN A 188 -10.68 21.88 5.26
C ASN A 188 -9.55 22.57 4.49
N THR A 189 -8.34 22.00 4.51
CA THR A 189 -7.15 22.57 3.87
C THR A 189 -6.89 22.00 2.47
N GLY A 190 -7.32 20.76 2.21
CA GLY A 190 -7.17 20.08 0.92
C GLY A 190 -8.48 19.87 0.16
N SER A 191 -8.39 19.73 -1.16
CA SER A 191 -9.45 19.15 -1.99
C SER A 191 -8.80 18.12 -2.92
N PRO A 192 -9.11 16.82 -2.77
CA PRO A 192 -8.59 15.79 -3.65
C PRO A 192 -8.82 16.12 -5.12
N SER A 193 -7.86 15.76 -5.97
CA SER A 193 -8.10 15.77 -7.41
C SER A 193 -9.18 14.73 -7.75
N ALA A 194 -9.92 14.96 -8.83
CA ALA A 194 -10.91 14.00 -9.30
C ALA A 194 -10.28 12.62 -9.65
N GLU A 195 -9.02 12.62 -10.09
CA GLU A 195 -8.24 11.42 -10.40
C GLU A 195 -7.96 10.59 -9.14
N ILE A 196 -7.51 11.21 -8.05
CA ILE A 196 -7.25 10.52 -6.78
C ILE A 196 -8.54 9.94 -6.21
N ILE A 197 -9.65 10.68 -6.28
CA ILE A 197 -10.96 10.17 -5.85
C ILE A 197 -11.35 8.94 -6.67
N ALA A 198 -11.11 8.96 -7.99
CA ALA A 198 -11.42 7.84 -8.86
C ALA A 198 -10.58 6.59 -8.52
N GLU A 199 -9.28 6.75 -8.30
CA GLU A 199 -8.38 5.67 -7.87
C GLU A 199 -8.80 5.08 -6.52
N MET A 200 -9.12 5.92 -5.54
CA MET A 200 -9.59 5.48 -4.23
C MET A 200 -10.90 4.70 -4.33
N ASN A 201 -11.83 5.15 -5.16
CA ASN A 201 -13.09 4.43 -5.37
C ASN A 201 -12.85 3.06 -6.01
N LEU A 202 -11.86 2.93 -6.88
CA LEU A 202 -11.47 1.64 -7.46
C LEU A 202 -10.79 0.73 -6.44
N ALA A 203 -9.95 1.27 -5.55
CA ALA A 203 -9.34 0.51 -4.46
C ALA A 203 -10.41 -0.04 -3.50
N ILE A 204 -11.36 0.80 -3.06
CA ILE A 204 -12.52 0.39 -2.24
C ILE A 204 -13.31 -0.71 -2.94
N ARG A 205 -13.47 -0.61 -4.27
CA ARG A 205 -14.12 -1.66 -5.06
C ARG A 205 -13.34 -2.97 -5.00
N GLY A 206 -12.01 -2.94 -5.15
CA GLY A 206 -11.17 -4.13 -5.01
C GLY A 206 -11.34 -4.80 -3.65
N ASP A 207 -11.27 -4.03 -2.57
CA ASP A 207 -11.47 -4.52 -1.20
C ASP A 207 -12.86 -5.13 -1.00
N LEU A 208 -13.89 -4.49 -1.56
CA LEU A 208 -15.27 -4.96 -1.49
C LEU A 208 -15.48 -6.27 -2.28
N GLU A 209 -14.87 -6.42 -3.46
CA GLU A 209 -14.92 -7.67 -4.21
C GLU A 209 -14.20 -8.81 -3.49
N ARG A 210 -13.04 -8.54 -2.88
CA ARG A 210 -12.31 -9.50 -2.05
C ARG A 210 -13.14 -9.92 -0.83
N LEU A 211 -13.71 -8.95 -0.11
CA LEU A 211 -14.58 -9.23 1.04
C LEU A 211 -15.80 -10.07 0.64
N ALA A 212 -16.40 -9.79 -0.52
CA ALA A 212 -17.49 -10.61 -1.03
C ALA A 212 -17.07 -12.05 -1.36
N ASP A 213 -15.88 -12.25 -1.91
CA ASP A 213 -15.32 -13.59 -2.16
C ASP A 213 -15.02 -14.35 -0.85
N GLU A 214 -14.56 -13.65 0.18
CA GLU A 214 -14.30 -14.21 1.51
C GLU A 214 -15.58 -14.66 2.21
N GLU A 215 -16.61 -13.81 2.20
CA GLU A 215 -17.86 -14.06 2.92
C GLU A 215 -18.82 -15.02 2.20
N LEU A 216 -18.90 -14.91 0.87
CA LEU A 216 -19.89 -15.64 0.07
C LEU A 216 -19.29 -16.72 -0.83
N GLY A 217 -17.96 -16.77 -0.94
CA GLY A 217 -17.23 -17.63 -1.86
C GLY A 217 -16.95 -16.96 -3.21
N LEU A 218 -15.94 -17.49 -3.91
CA LEU A 218 -15.43 -16.93 -5.17
C LEU A 218 -16.55 -16.74 -6.21
N ASN A 219 -16.66 -15.50 -6.71
CA ASN A 219 -17.67 -15.06 -7.69
C ASN A 219 -19.13 -15.24 -7.25
N ASN A 220 -19.40 -15.43 -5.96
CA ASN A 220 -20.75 -15.40 -5.41
C ASN A 220 -21.07 -13.99 -4.93
N ARG A 221 -22.20 -13.42 -5.37
CA ARG A 221 -22.59 -12.04 -5.06
C ARG A 221 -24.05 -11.98 -4.64
N PRO A 222 -24.43 -11.01 -3.79
CA PRO A 222 -25.83 -10.73 -3.50
C PRO A 222 -26.63 -10.41 -4.77
N ALA A 223 -27.96 -10.57 -4.69
CA ALA A 223 -28.84 -10.07 -5.74
C ALA A 223 -28.66 -8.56 -5.93
N ASP A 224 -28.79 -8.09 -7.17
CA ASP A 224 -28.63 -6.69 -7.57
C ASP A 224 -27.23 -6.07 -7.37
N TRP A 225 -26.20 -6.91 -7.14
CA TRP A 225 -24.81 -6.48 -7.11
C TRP A 225 -24.42 -5.79 -8.40
N THR A 226 -23.97 -4.54 -8.32
CA THR A 226 -23.63 -3.77 -9.52
C THR A 226 -22.28 -4.18 -10.09
N GLY A 227 -21.29 -4.47 -9.23
CA GLY A 227 -19.95 -4.90 -9.64
C GLY A 227 -19.24 -3.90 -10.57
N ASN A 228 -19.55 -2.60 -10.44
CA ASN A 228 -18.97 -1.57 -11.28
C ASN A 228 -17.45 -1.45 -11.01
N LYS A 229 -16.63 -1.67 -12.04
CA LYS A 229 -15.15 -1.60 -12.01
C LYS A 229 -14.58 -0.50 -12.90
N ASP A 230 -15.44 0.35 -13.48
CA ASP A 230 -14.99 1.45 -14.34
C ASP A 230 -14.58 2.66 -13.49
N ILE A 231 -13.28 2.92 -13.45
CA ILE A 231 -12.68 4.06 -12.73
C ILE A 231 -13.25 5.41 -13.19
N ASN A 232 -13.69 5.52 -14.44
CA ASN A 232 -14.25 6.76 -14.98
C ASN A 232 -15.75 6.87 -14.76
N SER A 233 -16.39 5.86 -14.15
CA SER A 233 -17.82 5.88 -13.92
C SER A 233 -18.17 6.89 -12.82
N PRO A 234 -19.02 7.89 -13.10
CA PRO A 234 -19.49 8.82 -12.08
C PRO A 234 -20.38 8.11 -11.03
N GLY A 235 -20.84 6.89 -11.32
CA GLY A 235 -21.62 6.06 -10.41
C GLY A 235 -20.79 5.22 -9.44
N LEU A 236 -19.48 5.07 -9.65
CA LEU A 236 -18.65 4.08 -8.95
C LEU A 236 -18.76 4.17 -7.42
N LEU A 237 -18.66 5.38 -6.85
CA LEU A 237 -18.80 5.57 -5.40
C LEU A 237 -20.19 5.15 -4.89
N ARG A 238 -21.25 5.57 -5.58
CA ARG A 238 -22.62 5.19 -5.22
C ARG A 238 -22.80 3.68 -5.29
N ASP A 239 -22.29 3.07 -6.34
CA ASP A 239 -22.37 1.64 -6.59
C ASP A 239 -21.60 0.85 -5.52
N ASN A 240 -20.43 1.33 -5.07
CA ASN A 240 -19.71 0.75 -3.92
C ASN A 240 -20.55 0.81 -2.63
N PHE A 241 -21.21 1.94 -2.36
CA PHE A 241 -22.09 2.09 -1.19
C PHE A 241 -23.34 1.20 -1.24
N VAL A 242 -23.90 0.97 -2.42
CA VAL A 242 -25.01 0.04 -2.59
C VAL A 242 -24.53 -1.38 -2.35
N ASP A 243 -23.43 -1.78 -2.99
CA ASP A 243 -22.93 -3.14 -2.93
C ASP A 243 -22.45 -3.53 -1.52
N ILE A 244 -21.79 -2.64 -0.77
CA ILE A 244 -21.46 -2.92 0.65
C ILE A 244 -22.72 -3.13 1.50
N GLY A 245 -23.80 -2.38 1.21
CA GLY A 245 -25.09 -2.56 1.88
C GLY A 245 -25.72 -3.92 1.56
N LEU A 246 -25.67 -4.33 0.30
CA LEU A 246 -26.14 -5.64 -0.15
C LEU A 246 -25.32 -6.78 0.46
N LEU A 247 -24.00 -6.62 0.57
CA LEU A 247 -23.13 -7.60 1.22
C LEU A 247 -23.48 -7.75 2.69
N ALA A 248 -23.59 -6.64 3.42
CA ALA A 248 -23.95 -6.65 4.83
C ALA A 248 -25.34 -7.28 5.06
N ASP A 249 -26.32 -6.98 4.21
CA ASP A 249 -27.66 -7.58 4.32
C ASP A 249 -27.63 -9.10 4.05
N ALA A 250 -26.74 -9.56 3.16
CA ALA A 250 -26.57 -10.98 2.85
C ALA A 250 -25.84 -11.75 3.96
N THR A 251 -24.83 -11.16 4.60
CA THR A 251 -23.96 -11.84 5.57
C THR A 251 -24.43 -11.67 7.01
N LEU A 252 -24.97 -10.50 7.37
CA LEU A 252 -25.39 -10.16 8.73
C LEU A 252 -26.93 -10.17 8.90
N GLY A 253 -27.66 -10.17 7.80
CA GLY A 253 -29.11 -10.05 7.77
C GLY A 253 -29.58 -8.62 7.48
N GLN A 254 -30.80 -8.51 6.96
CA GLN A 254 -31.35 -7.24 6.47
C GLN A 254 -31.33 -6.13 7.55
N GLY A 255 -30.62 -5.04 7.25
CA GLY A 255 -30.49 -3.89 8.14
C GLY A 255 -29.58 -4.09 9.36
N GLN A 256 -28.90 -5.24 9.48
CA GLN A 256 -27.93 -5.50 10.54
C GLN A 256 -26.55 -4.99 10.12
N ARG A 257 -25.84 -4.32 11.03
CA ARG A 257 -24.49 -3.81 10.80
C ARG A 257 -23.60 -4.16 11.99
N PRO A 258 -22.28 -4.34 11.81
CA PRO A 258 -21.37 -4.54 12.92
C PRO A 258 -21.41 -3.34 13.87
N ASP A 259 -21.20 -3.59 15.16
CA ASP A 259 -20.96 -2.52 16.12
C ASP A 259 -19.66 -1.79 15.72
N GLY A 260 -19.73 -0.45 15.69
CA GLY A 260 -18.61 0.42 15.34
C GLY A 260 -17.65 0.67 16.49
#